data_AF-A0A951CT43-F1
#
_entry.id   AF-A0A951CT43-F1
#
_cell.length_a   1.000
_cell.length_b   1.000
_cell.length_c   1.000
_cell.angle_alpha   90.00
_cell.angle_beta   90.00
_cell.angle_gamma   90.00
#
_symmetry.space_group_name_H-M   'P 1'
#
loop_
_entity.id
_entity.type
_entity.pdbx_description
1 polymer ?
#
loop_
_entity_poly.entity_id
_entity_poly.type
_entity_poly.pdbx_seq_one_letter_code
_entity_poly.pdbx_strand_id
1 'polypeptide(L)'
;METFTIALIAHQRTRESRIEQEKLVLALQDRTRLAYVRYRGGVDTQLNALDADRDLFQAELSLAQIRLSELVSVVQVYKALGGGWQ
;
A
#
# COMPACT_ATOMS: atom_id res chain seq x y z
N MET A 1 -19.56 -20.09 11.26
CA MET A 1 -19.53 -18.83 12.06
C MET A 1 -18.10 -18.33 12.21
N GLU A 2 -17.16 -19.15 12.72
CA GLU A 2 -15.77 -18.73 12.96
C GLU A 2 -14.99 -18.26 11.71
N THR A 3 -15.13 -18.96 10.58
CA THR A 3 -14.45 -18.63 9.31
C THR A 3 -14.88 -17.30 8.70
N PHE A 4 -16.17 -16.95 8.84
CA PHE A 4 -16.71 -15.68 8.36
C PHE A 4 -16.15 -14.49 9.15
N THR A 5 -16.08 -14.63 10.48
CA THR A 5 -15.51 -13.60 11.35
C THR A 5 -14.02 -13.37 11.06
N ILE A 6 -13.26 -14.44 10.84
CA ILE A 6 -11.83 -14.35 10.44
C ILE A 6 -11.68 -13.60 9.12
N ALA A 7 -12.52 -13.92 8.12
CA ALA A 7 -12.48 -13.27 6.81
C ALA A 7 -12.84 -11.77 6.90
N LEU A 8 -13.84 -11.41 7.71
CA LEU A 8 -14.24 -10.01 7.91
C LEU A 8 -13.14 -9.20 8.63
N ILE A 9 -12.51 -9.78 9.66
CA ILE A 9 -11.40 -9.14 10.38
C ILE A 9 -10.21 -8.94 9.44
N ALA A 10 -9.88 -9.94 8.61
CA ALA A 10 -8.82 -9.83 7.62
C ALA A 10 -9.09 -8.72 6.59
N HIS A 11 -10.33 -8.60 6.12
CA HIS A 11 -10.74 -7.52 5.21
C HIS A 11 -10.61 -6.13 5.85
N GLN A 12 -11.11 -5.97 7.09
CA GLN A 12 -11.00 -4.69 7.80
C GLN A 12 -9.54 -4.29 8.04
N ARG A 13 -8.70 -5.24 8.49
CA ARG A 13 -7.27 -4.99 8.75
C ARG A 13 -6.50 -4.63 7.48
N THR A 14 -6.77 -5.31 6.37
CA THR A 14 -6.12 -5.00 5.08
C THR A 14 -6.52 -3.62 4.57
N ARG A 15 -7.79 -3.22 4.76
CA ARG A 15 -8.27 -1.87 4.43
C ARG A 15 -7.60 -0.78 5.26
N GLU A 16 -7.44 -0.98 6.56
CA GLU A 16 -6.70 -0.06 7.44
C GLU A 16 -5.23 0.08 7.01
N SER A 17 -4.57 -1.06 6.76
CA SER A 17 -3.20 -1.07 6.25
C SER A 17 -3.05 -0.34 4.92
N ARG A 18 -4.04 -0.45 4.02
CA ARG A 18 -4.05 0.28 2.74
C ARG A 18 -4.05 1.79 2.95
N ILE A 19 -4.89 2.28 3.87
CA ILE A 19 -5.02 3.72 4.14
C ILE A 19 -3.70 4.30 4.68
N GLU A 20 -3.06 3.60 5.60
CA GLU A 20 -1.75 4.05 6.13
C GLU A 20 -0.66 3.99 5.06
N GLN A 21 -0.66 2.95 4.22
CA GLN A 21 0.29 2.84 3.12
C GLN A 21 0.07 3.94 2.06
N GLU A 22 -1.17 4.34 1.79
CA GLU A 22 -1.48 5.46 0.88
C GLU A 22 -0.94 6.78 1.41
N LYS A 23 -1.04 7.04 2.72
CA LYS A 23 -0.42 8.21 3.35
C LYS A 23 1.10 8.19 3.21
N LEU A 24 1.73 7.02 3.38
CA LEU A 24 3.16 6.87 3.20
C LEU A 24 3.60 7.17 1.76
N VAL A 25 2.87 6.65 0.77
CA VAL A 25 3.14 6.94 -0.65
C VAL A 25 3.04 8.45 -0.91
N LEU A 26 1.99 9.13 -0.44
CA LEU A 26 1.85 10.58 -0.60
C LEU A 26 3.02 11.35 0.04
N ALA A 27 3.43 10.98 1.25
CA ALA A 27 4.56 11.60 1.92
C ALA A 27 5.88 11.40 1.16
N LEU A 28 6.08 10.22 0.57
CA LEU A 28 7.27 9.91 -0.22
C LEU A 28 7.26 10.60 -1.59
N GLN A 29 6.09 10.78 -2.22
CA GLN A 29 5.96 11.60 -3.43
C GLN A 29 6.42 13.05 -3.17
N ASP A 30 6.00 13.62 -2.04
CA ASP A 30 6.46 14.95 -1.63
C ASP A 30 7.95 15.00 -1.32
N ARG A 31 8.49 13.98 -0.62
CA ARG A 31 9.93 13.87 -0.35
C ARG A 31 10.74 13.81 -1.64
N THR A 32 10.33 12.98 -2.60
CA THR A 32 10.96 12.86 -3.91
C THR A 32 10.93 14.19 -4.66
N ARG A 33 9.76 14.85 -4.70
CA ARG A 33 9.63 16.19 -5.31
C ARG A 33 10.62 17.18 -4.70
N LEU A 34 10.73 17.23 -3.38
CA LEU A 34 11.67 18.11 -2.68
C LEU A 34 13.14 17.74 -2.93
N ALA A 35 13.48 16.45 -2.99
CA ALA A 35 14.84 15.99 -3.28
C ALA A 35 15.29 16.47 -4.67
N TYR A 36 14.43 16.36 -5.69
CA TYR A 36 14.73 16.88 -7.02
C TYR A 36 14.83 18.41 -7.08
N VAL A 37 14.06 19.14 -6.27
CA VAL A 37 14.22 20.60 -6.13
C VAL A 37 15.60 20.94 -5.57
N ARG A 38 16.06 20.25 -4.52
CA ARG A 38 17.39 20.50 -3.93
C ARG A 38 18.53 20.11 -4.88
N TYR A 39 18.40 18.98 -5.56
CA TYR A 39 19.38 18.55 -6.57
C TYR A 39 19.51 19.58 -7.70
N ARG A 40 18.38 20.03 -8.29
CA ARG A 40 18.42 21.07 -9.33
C ARG A 40 18.93 22.42 -8.82
N GLY A 41 18.72 22.72 -7.54
CA GLY A 41 19.28 23.90 -6.87
C GLY A 41 20.76 23.77 -6.50
N GLY A 42 21.41 22.63 -6.75
CA GLY A 42 22.80 22.37 -6.37
C GLY A 42 23.03 22.21 -4.87
N VAL A 43 21.96 22.07 -4.08
CA VAL A 43 22.01 21.93 -2.61
C VAL A 43 22.21 20.47 -2.19
N ASP A 44 21.86 19.53 -3.08
CA ASP A 44 21.91 18.10 -2.80
C ASP A 44 22.36 17.30 -4.04
N THR A 45 22.66 16.01 -3.86
CA THR A 45 23.21 15.14 -4.91
C THR A 45 22.11 14.39 -5.68
N GLN A 46 22.43 13.97 -6.91
CA GLN A 46 21.53 13.13 -7.69
C GLN A 46 21.27 11.77 -7.04
N LEU A 47 22.25 11.24 -6.31
CA LEU A 47 22.11 9.99 -5.57
C LEU A 47 20.98 10.07 -4.54
N ASN A 48 20.91 11.16 -3.78
CA ASN A 48 19.85 11.36 -2.79
C ASN A 48 18.45 11.49 -3.42
N ALA A 49 18.35 12.03 -4.64
CA ALA A 49 17.09 12.05 -5.39
C ALA A 49 16.68 10.65 -5.86
N LEU A 50 17.64 9.84 -6.33
CA LEU A 50 17.39 8.45 -6.73
C LEU A 50 17.04 7.56 -5.53
N ASP A 51 17.63 7.81 -4.36
CA ASP A 51 17.25 7.11 -3.12
C ASP A 51 15.82 7.46 -2.71
N ALA A 52 15.39 8.72 -2.88
CA ALA A 52 13.99 9.10 -2.66
C ALA A 52 13.04 8.40 -3.65
N ASP A 53 13.42 8.30 -4.93
CA ASP A 53 12.66 7.51 -5.92
C ASP A 53 12.56 6.04 -5.54
N ARG A 54 13.67 5.44 -5.07
CA ARG A 54 13.71 4.05 -4.62
C ARG A 54 12.75 3.83 -3.46
N ASP A 55 12.75 4.72 -2.48
CA ASP A 55 11.86 4.63 -1.32
C ASP A 55 10.39 4.76 -1.73
N LEU A 56 10.08 5.72 -2.62
CA LEU A 56 8.73 5.87 -3.19
C LEU A 56 8.28 4.60 -3.91
N PHE A 57 9.13 4.04 -4.78
CA PHE A 57 8.82 2.84 -5.54
C PHE A 57 8.54 1.63 -4.63
N GLN A 58 9.33 1.45 -3.57
CA GLN A 58 9.08 0.39 -2.59
C GLN A 58 7.74 0.57 -1.87
N ALA A 59 7.37 1.81 -1.53
CA ALA A 59 6.08 2.10 -0.91
C ALA A 59 4.90 1.86 -1.86
N GLU A 60 5.03 2.21 -3.14
CA GLU A 60 4.02 1.94 -4.17
C GLU A 60 3.85 0.44 -4.43
N LEU A 61 4.96 -0.31 -4.46
CA LEU A 61 4.93 -1.78 -4.59
C LEU A 61 4.21 -2.43 -3.39
N SER A 62 4.51 -1.98 -2.18
CA SER A 62 3.82 -2.45 -0.97
C SER A 62 2.33 -2.13 -1.02
N LEU A 63 1.95 -0.92 -1.46
CA LEU A 63 0.55 -0.55 -1.64
C LEU A 63 -0.17 -1.46 -2.65
N ALA A 64 0.48 -1.82 -3.75
CA ALA A 64 -0.07 -2.75 -4.73
C ALA A 64 -0.30 -4.15 -4.13
N GLN A 65 0.62 -4.64 -3.32
CA GLN A 65 0.48 -5.93 -2.60
C GLN A 65 -0.66 -5.90 -1.57
N ILE A 66 -0.82 -4.78 -0.86
CA ILE A 66 -1.93 -4.60 0.09
C ILE A 66 -3.27 -4.56 -0.64
N ARG A 67 -3.37 -3.85 -1.78
CA ARG A 67 -4.58 -3.84 -2.61
C ARG A 67 -4.93 -5.25 -3.12
N LEU A 68 -3.94 -6.02 -3.54
CA LEU A 68 -4.15 -7.43 -3.89
C LEU A 68 -4.69 -8.23 -2.70
N SER A 69 -4.12 -8.04 -1.51
CA SER A 69 -4.56 -8.71 -0.28
C SER A 69 -6.00 -8.34 0.10
N GLU A 70 -6.39 -7.08 -0.07
CA GLU A 70 -7.77 -6.61 0.13
C GLU A 70 -8.73 -7.32 -0.84
N LEU A 71 -8.39 -7.42 -2.13
CA LEU A 71 -9.22 -8.15 -3.11
C LEU A 71 -9.36 -9.65 -2.77
N VAL A 72 -8.26 -10.30 -2.35
CA VAL A 72 -8.29 -11.71 -1.92
C VAL A 72 -9.18 -11.88 -0.68
N SER A 73 -9.13 -10.95 0.27
CA SER A 73 -9.97 -11.00 1.47
C SER A 73 -11.47 -10.93 1.14
N VAL A 74 -11.87 -10.15 0.13
CA VAL A 74 -13.28 -10.09 -0.32
C VAL A 74 -13.73 -11.44 -0.87
N VAL A 75 -12.88 -12.11 -1.66
CA VAL A 75 -13.17 -13.46 -2.17
C VAL A 75 -13.30 -14.47 -1.03
N GLN A 76 -12.47 -14.35 0.01
CA GLN A 76 -12.55 -15.22 1.19
C GLN A 76 -13.84 -14.99 1.99
N VAL A 77 -14.27 -13.75 2.17
CA VAL A 77 -15.56 -13.42 2.79
C VAL A 77 -16.71 -14.05 1.99
N TYR A 78 -16.70 -13.92 0.67
CA TYR A 78 -17.71 -14.53 -0.21
C TYR A 78 -17.75 -16.07 -0.07
N LYS A 79 -16.59 -16.72 -0.05
CA LYS A 79 -16.50 -18.18 0.17
C LYS A 79 -17.01 -18.57 1.56
N ALA A 80 -16.66 -17.83 2.61
CA ALA A 80 -17.06 -18.12 3.99
C ALA A 80 -18.57 -17.93 4.24
N LEU A 81 -19.23 -17.10 3.42
CA LEU A 81 -20.69 -16.91 3.44
C LEU A 81 -21.49 -18.03 2.75
N GLY A 82 -20.81 -19.04 2.18
CA GLY A 82 -21.47 -20.20 1.57
C GLY A 82 -21.14 -20.40 0.10
N GLY A 83 -20.27 -19.58 -0.52
CA GLY A 83 -19.53 -19.91 -1.75
C GLY A 83 -20.31 -20.31 -3.02
N GLY A 84 -21.64 -20.26 -3.02
CA GLY A 84 -22.50 -20.99 -3.95
C GLY A 84 -23.12 -22.18 -3.23
N TRP A 85 -24.41 -22.08 -2.88
CA TRP A 85 -25.16 -23.25 -2.44
C TRP A 85 -25.29 -24.21 -3.65
N GLN A 86 -24.74 -25.42 -3.51
CA GLN A 86 -24.54 -26.53 -4.47
C GLN A 86 -23.18 -26.62 -5.17
#